data_AF-A0A2U0S069-F1
#
_entry.id   AF-A0A2U0S069-F1
#
_cell.length_a   1.000
_cell.length_b   1.000
_cell.length_c   1.000
_cell.angle_alpha   90.00
_cell.angle_beta   90.00
_cell.angle_gamma   90.00
#
_symmetry.space_group_name_H-M   'P 1'
#
loop_
_entity.id
_entity.type
_entity.pdbx_description
1 polymer ?
#
loop_
_entity_poly.entity_id
_entity_poly.type
_entity_poly.pdbx_seq_one_letter_code
_entity_poly.pdbx_strand_id
1 'polypeptide(L)'
;QAGLIFGAKLLNTETKILSASVFASKTDASNTVSMLVNGAAELFDVDLSIAPEDVTVFDDYIKEGYGILNNDVTEALKLLAETEGIFIDPVYTGKAMVMLMDLIKNGCFNKDDNVVFFHTGGLPALFLYRNELGRA
;
A
#
# COMPACT_ATOMS: atom_id res chain seq x y z
N GLN A 1 -5.99 -4.12 -3.16
CA GLN A 1 -6.80 -3.61 -2.04
C GLN A 1 -8.23 -4.15 -2.06
N ALA A 2 -8.98 -4.07 -3.17
CA ALA A 2 -10.41 -4.44 -3.24
C ALA A 2 -10.77 -5.77 -2.53
N GLY A 3 -10.08 -6.87 -2.82
CA GLY A 3 -10.36 -8.16 -2.17
C GLY A 3 -10.23 -8.15 -0.64
N LEU A 4 -9.28 -7.38 -0.08
CA LEU A 4 -9.16 -7.21 1.38
C LEU A 4 -10.36 -6.44 1.95
N ILE A 5 -10.81 -5.39 1.26
CA ILE A 5 -11.98 -4.60 1.70
C ILE A 5 -13.23 -5.46 1.65
N PHE A 6 -13.43 -6.17 0.54
CA PHE A 6 -14.54 -7.10 0.39
C PHE A 6 -14.56 -8.13 1.52
N GLY A 7 -13.44 -8.82 1.77
CA GLY A 7 -13.34 -9.81 2.84
C GLY A 7 -13.57 -9.21 4.24
N ALA A 8 -12.99 -8.05 4.53
CA ALA A 8 -13.16 -7.38 5.82
C ALA A 8 -14.60 -6.95 6.08
N LYS A 9 -15.30 -6.45 5.06
CA LYS A 9 -16.72 -6.07 5.13
C LYS A 9 -17.62 -7.30 5.23
N LEU A 10 -17.36 -8.35 4.44
CA LEU A 10 -18.11 -9.60 4.48
C LEU A 10 -18.04 -10.29 5.84
N LEU A 11 -16.87 -10.23 6.49
CA LEU A 11 -16.64 -10.78 7.83
C LEU A 11 -17.01 -9.81 8.96
N ASN A 12 -17.53 -8.62 8.63
CA ASN A 12 -17.88 -7.55 9.57
C ASN A 12 -16.76 -7.22 10.58
N THR A 13 -15.52 -7.08 10.08
CA THR A 13 -14.35 -6.74 10.89
C THR A 13 -14.16 -5.23 11.01
N GLU A 14 -13.51 -4.78 12.08
CA GLU A 14 -13.10 -3.37 12.26
C GLU A 14 -11.74 -3.05 11.59
N THR A 15 -11.18 -3.98 10.82
CA THR A 15 -9.86 -3.83 10.21
C THR A 15 -9.85 -2.70 9.18
N LYS A 16 -9.02 -1.68 9.42
CA LYS A 16 -8.78 -0.60 8.47
C LYS A 16 -7.76 -1.04 7.42
N ILE A 17 -8.09 -0.83 6.15
CA ILE A 17 -7.24 -1.22 5.03
C ILE A 17 -6.72 0.04 4.36
N LEU A 18 -5.43 0.29 4.54
CA LEU A 18 -4.71 1.43 3.99
C LEU A 18 -3.88 0.97 2.79
N SER A 19 -3.75 1.81 1.77
CA SER A 19 -2.92 1.51 0.60
C SER A 19 -2.19 2.76 0.11
N ALA A 20 -0.97 2.57 -0.41
CA ALA A 20 -0.27 3.57 -1.17
C ALA A 20 -0.55 3.34 -2.67
N SER A 21 -1.05 4.35 -3.36
CA SER A 21 -1.10 4.32 -4.81
C SER A 21 0.31 4.47 -5.38
N VAL A 22 0.59 3.75 -6.46
CA VAL A 22 1.88 3.81 -7.15
C VAL A 22 1.82 4.60 -8.47
N PHE A 23 0.61 4.89 -8.96
CA PHE A 23 0.40 5.62 -10.22
C PHE A 23 -0.93 6.38 -10.32
N ALA A 24 -2.01 5.89 -9.72
CA ALA A 24 -3.35 6.46 -9.87
C ALA A 24 -3.61 7.55 -8.82
N SER A 25 -4.39 8.58 -9.17
CA SER A 25 -4.88 9.54 -8.18
C SER A 25 -5.75 8.84 -7.13
N LYS A 26 -5.89 9.43 -5.94
CA LYS A 26 -6.78 8.94 -4.89
C LYS A 26 -8.20 8.74 -5.42
N THR A 27 -8.71 9.71 -6.19
CA THR A 27 -10.05 9.64 -6.79
C THR A 27 -10.19 8.44 -7.72
N ASP A 28 -9.25 8.26 -8.66
CA ASP A 28 -9.33 7.18 -9.65
C ASP A 28 -9.16 5.80 -8.99
N ALA A 29 -8.23 5.71 -8.03
CA ALA A 29 -8.00 4.50 -7.25
C ALA A 29 -9.23 4.13 -6.41
N SER A 30 -9.82 5.08 -5.69
CA SER A 30 -11.03 4.87 -4.89
C SER A 30 -12.21 4.42 -5.74
N ASN A 31 -12.44 5.05 -6.91
CA ASN A 31 -13.50 4.65 -7.84
C ASN A 31 -13.28 3.24 -8.39
N THR A 32 -12.05 2.92 -8.79
CA THR A 32 -11.71 1.58 -9.31
C THR A 32 -11.89 0.52 -8.22
N VAL A 33 -11.42 0.79 -7.00
CA VAL A 33 -11.50 -0.16 -5.89
C VAL A 33 -12.95 -0.38 -5.45
N SER A 34 -13.78 0.67 -5.33
CA SER A 34 -15.20 0.51 -4.96
C SER A 34 -15.98 -0.26 -6.01
N MET A 35 -15.74 0.02 -7.30
CA MET A 35 -16.30 -0.76 -8.41
C MET A 35 -15.93 -2.24 -8.30
N LEU A 36 -14.67 -2.57 -8.02
CA LEU A 36 -14.21 -3.95 -7.87
C LEU A 36 -14.81 -4.66 -6.64
N VAL A 37 -14.99 -3.94 -5.52
CA VAL A 37 -15.63 -4.51 -4.32
C VAL A 37 -17.11 -4.81 -4.59
N ASN A 38 -17.84 -3.88 -5.21
CA ASN A 38 -19.26 -4.05 -5.52
C ASN A 38 -19.46 -5.15 -6.58
N GLY A 39 -18.57 -5.24 -7.57
CA GLY A 39 -18.58 -6.35 -8.54
C GLY A 39 -18.29 -7.71 -7.90
N ALA A 40 -17.43 -7.76 -6.86
CA ALA A 40 -17.24 -8.97 -6.08
C ALA A 40 -18.50 -9.32 -5.27
N ALA A 41 -19.17 -8.34 -4.67
CA ALA A 41 -20.42 -8.58 -3.95
C ALA A 41 -21.52 -9.17 -4.85
N GLU A 42 -21.66 -8.66 -6.07
CA GLU A 42 -22.55 -9.22 -7.09
C GLU A 42 -22.14 -10.66 -7.48
N LEU A 43 -20.85 -10.90 -7.74
CA LEU A 43 -20.33 -12.21 -8.11
C LEU A 43 -20.60 -13.30 -7.04
N PHE A 44 -20.53 -12.92 -5.77
CA PHE A 44 -20.73 -13.83 -4.64
C PHE A 44 -22.19 -13.84 -4.11
N ASP A 45 -23.09 -13.05 -4.70
CA ASP A 45 -24.50 -12.92 -4.28
C ASP A 45 -24.65 -12.55 -2.79
N VAL A 46 -23.93 -11.50 -2.36
CA VAL A 46 -23.96 -11.00 -0.98
C VAL A 46 -24.48 -9.55 -0.92
N ASP A 47 -25.30 -9.26 0.09
CA ASP A 47 -25.81 -7.90 0.35
C ASP A 47 -24.72 -7.02 0.97
N LEU A 48 -23.86 -6.49 0.10
CA LEU A 48 -22.72 -5.65 0.46
C LEU A 48 -22.51 -4.62 -0.65
N SER A 49 -22.38 -3.35 -0.25
CA SER A 49 -21.93 -2.29 -1.15
C SER A 49 -21.07 -1.29 -0.39
N ILE A 50 -20.16 -0.64 -1.12
CA ILE A 50 -19.35 0.46 -0.62
C ILE A 50 -19.33 1.62 -1.62
N ALA A 51 -19.08 2.82 -1.12
CA ALA A 51 -18.84 4.01 -1.90
C ALA A 51 -17.33 4.28 -2.05
N PRO A 52 -16.89 5.09 -3.04
CA PRO A 52 -15.48 5.49 -3.17
C PRO A 52 -14.87 6.09 -1.88
N GLU A 53 -15.70 6.76 -1.07
CA GLU A 53 -15.31 7.40 0.19
C GLU A 53 -14.95 6.39 1.29
N ASP A 54 -15.42 5.14 1.17
CA ASP A 54 -15.05 4.04 2.07
C ASP A 54 -13.62 3.52 1.79
N VAL A 55 -13.02 3.90 0.66
CA VAL A 55 -11.68 3.44 0.26
C VAL A 55 -10.61 4.40 0.77
N THR A 56 -9.75 3.91 1.66
CA THR A 56 -8.58 4.67 2.10
C THR A 56 -7.35 4.35 1.24
N VAL A 57 -6.95 5.31 0.41
CA VAL A 57 -5.75 5.24 -0.44
C VAL A 57 -5.01 6.58 -0.38
N PHE A 58 -3.68 6.51 -0.32
CA PHE A 58 -2.78 7.66 -0.30
C PHE A 58 -2.03 7.73 -1.63
N ASP A 59 -2.15 8.84 -2.34
CA ASP A 59 -1.47 9.09 -3.62
C ASP A 59 -0.27 10.05 -3.49
N ASP A 60 -0.06 10.66 -2.32
CA ASP A 60 1.09 11.53 -2.03
C ASP A 60 2.44 10.84 -2.24
N TYR A 61 2.50 9.51 -2.04
CA TYR A 61 3.72 8.71 -2.17
C TYR A 61 4.05 8.31 -3.61
N ILE A 62 3.25 8.71 -4.60
CA ILE A 62 3.59 8.57 -6.02
C ILE A 62 4.85 9.39 -6.34
N LYS A 63 4.92 10.62 -5.81
CA LYS A 63 5.99 11.60 -5.99
C LYS A 63 6.42 11.77 -7.46
N GLU A 64 7.67 11.46 -7.78
CA GLU A 64 8.27 11.65 -9.11
C GLU A 64 7.61 10.79 -10.20
N GLY A 65 6.84 9.77 -9.80
CA GLY A 65 6.03 8.97 -10.70
C GLY A 65 6.23 7.47 -10.53
N TYR A 66 5.63 6.71 -11.43
CA TYR A 66 5.69 5.25 -11.42
C TYR A 66 7.09 4.75 -11.79
N GLY A 67 7.63 3.85 -10.98
CA GLY A 67 8.94 3.22 -11.22
C GLY A 67 10.15 4.15 -11.02
N ILE A 68 9.96 5.38 -10.54
CA ILE A 68 11.07 6.30 -10.26
C ILE A 68 11.47 6.13 -8.79
N LEU A 69 12.75 5.81 -8.58
CA LEU A 69 13.35 5.71 -7.25
C LEU A 69 13.60 7.12 -6.69
N ASN A 70 13.26 7.32 -5.43
CA ASN A 70 13.56 8.55 -4.69
C ASN A 70 14.21 8.24 -3.33
N ASN A 71 14.59 9.28 -2.60
CA ASN A 71 15.32 9.14 -1.34
C ASN A 71 14.48 8.43 -0.27
N ASP A 72 13.20 8.77 -0.10
CA ASP A 72 12.33 8.13 0.88
C ASP A 72 12.22 6.61 0.63
N VAL A 73 12.03 6.21 -0.62
CA VAL A 73 11.97 4.78 -0.98
C VAL A 73 13.32 4.11 -0.66
N THR A 74 14.43 4.76 -0.99
CA THR A 74 15.78 4.24 -0.71
C THR A 74 16.01 4.07 0.80
N GLU A 75 15.62 5.05 1.60
CA GLU A 75 15.70 5.00 3.07
C GLU A 75 14.83 3.89 3.65
N ALA A 76 13.59 3.73 3.16
CA ALA A 76 12.69 2.66 3.59
C ALA A 76 13.24 1.26 3.27
N LEU A 77 13.79 1.08 2.07
CA LEU A 77 14.44 -0.17 1.65
C LEU A 77 15.62 -0.52 2.56
N LYS A 78 16.48 0.45 2.83
CA LYS A 78 17.66 0.28 3.69
C LYS A 78 17.26 -0.04 5.12
N LEU A 79 16.36 0.76 5.70
CA LEU A 79 15.91 0.57 7.06
C LEU A 79 15.40 -0.85 7.27
N LEU A 80 14.47 -1.32 6.42
CA LEU A 80 13.87 -2.64 6.57
C LEU A 80 14.89 -3.77 6.35
N ALA A 81 15.82 -3.61 5.41
CA ALA A 81 16.88 -4.59 5.18
C ALA A 81 17.87 -4.65 6.35
N GLU A 82 18.23 -3.52 6.94
CA GLU A 82 19.22 -3.41 8.02
C GLU A 82 18.64 -3.83 9.39
N THR A 83 17.36 -3.55 9.65
CA THR A 83 16.74 -3.87 10.95
C THR A 83 16.08 -5.25 10.96
N GLU A 84 15.41 -5.65 9.88
CA GLU A 84 14.60 -6.88 9.84
C GLU A 84 15.15 -7.94 8.87
N GLY A 85 16.15 -7.61 8.04
CA GLY A 85 16.64 -8.52 7.00
C GLY A 85 15.63 -8.78 5.87
N ILE A 86 14.61 -7.92 5.74
CA ILE A 86 13.55 -8.06 4.74
C ILE A 86 13.82 -7.10 3.57
N PHE A 87 13.90 -7.65 2.37
CA PHE A 87 14.13 -6.90 1.14
C PHE A 87 12.81 -6.65 0.40
N ILE A 88 12.51 -5.38 0.12
CA ILE A 88 11.32 -4.95 -0.61
C ILE A 88 11.70 -4.27 -1.92
N ASP A 89 10.77 -4.23 -2.87
CA ASP A 89 11.00 -3.63 -4.19
C ASP A 89 10.86 -2.10 -4.18
N PRO A 90 11.56 -1.36 -5.07
CA PRO A 90 11.54 0.09 -5.09
C PRO A 90 10.30 0.70 -5.77
N VAL A 91 9.42 -0.11 -6.39
CA VAL A 91 8.30 0.39 -7.19
C VAL A 91 6.98 0.34 -6.41
N TYR A 92 6.71 -0.77 -5.73
CA TYR A 92 5.43 -1.05 -5.07
C TYR A 92 5.58 -1.12 -3.56
N THR A 93 6.19 -2.20 -3.06
CA THR A 93 6.27 -2.50 -1.62
C THR A 93 7.09 -1.43 -0.89
N GLY A 94 8.11 -0.86 -1.54
CA GLY A 94 8.87 0.29 -1.08
C GLY A 94 7.98 1.51 -0.80
N LYS A 95 7.11 1.89 -1.73
CA LYS A 95 6.20 3.04 -1.54
C LYS A 95 5.18 2.78 -0.42
N ALA A 96 4.70 1.55 -0.29
CA ALA A 96 3.85 1.16 0.84
C ALA A 96 4.58 1.24 2.18
N MET A 97 5.89 0.92 2.22
CA MET A 97 6.71 1.07 3.43
C MET A 97 6.96 2.54 3.77
N VAL A 98 7.24 3.39 2.78
CA VAL A 98 7.35 4.84 2.97
C VAL A 98 6.07 5.40 3.59
N MET A 99 4.90 5.03 3.04
CA MET A 99 3.61 5.41 3.61
C MET A 99 3.49 4.98 5.07
N LEU A 100 3.79 3.72 5.39
CA LEU A 100 3.68 3.21 6.75
C LEU A 100 4.57 4.01 7.71
N MET A 101 5.83 4.23 7.35
CA MET A 101 6.79 4.99 8.16
C MET A 101 6.31 6.43 8.42
N ASP A 102 5.78 7.09 7.40
CA ASP A 102 5.26 8.45 7.51
C ASP A 102 3.99 8.52 8.37
N LEU A 103 3.04 7.60 8.19
CA LEU A 103 1.84 7.51 9.03
C LEU A 103 2.18 7.25 10.52
N ILE A 104 3.20 6.42 10.80
CA ILE A 104 3.71 6.22 12.16
C ILE A 104 4.27 7.53 12.72
N LYS A 105 5.12 8.22 11.95
CA LYS A 105 5.74 9.48 12.36
C LYS A 105 4.71 10.58 12.64
N ASN A 106 3.61 10.60 11.88
CA ASN A 106 2.51 11.56 12.04
C ASN A 106 1.48 11.15 13.10
N GLY A 107 1.71 10.05 13.83
CA GLY A 107 0.85 9.63 14.94
C GLY A 107 -0.51 9.09 14.50
N CYS A 108 -0.61 8.53 13.29
CA CYS A 108 -1.86 7.95 12.79
C CYS A 108 -2.24 6.62 13.46
N PHE A 109 -1.35 6.04 14.25
CA PHE A 109 -1.56 4.80 15.00
C PHE A 109 -1.39 5.03 16.50
N ASN A 110 -2.25 4.41 17.29
CA ASN A 110 -2.12 4.34 18.74
C ASN A 110 -1.10 3.27 19.15
N LYS A 111 -0.63 3.33 20.39
CA LYS A 111 0.30 2.34 20.94
C LYS A 111 -0.25 0.91 20.97
N ASP A 112 -1.57 0.77 21.07
CA ASP A 112 -2.25 -0.53 21.18
C ASP A 112 -2.76 -1.03 19.80
N ASP A 113 -2.54 -0.26 18.73
CA ASP A 113 -2.92 -0.68 17.38
C ASP A 113 -2.00 -1.79 16.87
N ASN A 114 -2.58 -2.85 16.32
CA ASN A 114 -1.84 -3.90 15.62
C ASN A 114 -1.81 -3.59 14.11
N VAL A 115 -0.61 -3.36 13.57
CA VAL A 115 -0.42 -3.07 12.15
C VAL A 115 0.15 -4.27 11.42
N VAL A 116 -0.59 -4.77 10.42
CA VAL A 116 -0.12 -5.83 9.53
C VAL A 116 0.34 -5.21 8.21
N PHE A 117 1.65 -5.21 7.98
CA PHE A 117 2.21 -4.80 6.70
C PHE A 117 2.15 -5.95 5.68
N PHE A 118 1.48 -5.74 4.55
CA PHE A 118 1.35 -6.77 3.53
C PHE A 118 2.46 -6.64 2.47
N HIS A 119 3.50 -7.46 2.61
CA HIS A 119 4.57 -7.55 1.63
C HIS A 119 4.09 -8.26 0.34
N THR A 120 3.84 -7.50 -0.73
CA THR A 120 3.25 -8.04 -1.97
C THR A 120 4.27 -8.63 -2.95
N GLY A 121 5.57 -8.45 -2.70
CA GLY A 121 6.65 -9.10 -3.46
C GLY A 121 7.51 -8.10 -4.21
N GLY A 122 7.76 -8.35 -5.50
CA GLY A 122 8.50 -7.42 -6.38
C GLY A 122 10.03 -7.49 -6.29
N LEU A 123 10.59 -8.34 -5.42
CA LEU A 123 12.03 -8.43 -5.14
C LEU A 123 12.95 -8.40 -6.37
N PRO A 124 12.66 -9.11 -7.49
CA PRO A 124 13.53 -9.05 -8.66
C PRO A 124 13.74 -7.65 -9.25
N ALA A 125 12.83 -6.70 -9.00
CA ALA A 125 12.97 -5.33 -9.47
C ALA A 125 14.20 -4.63 -8.86
N LEU A 126 14.69 -5.02 -7.68
CA LEU A 126 15.90 -4.45 -7.07
C LEU A 126 17.10 -4.47 -8.02
N PHE A 127 17.25 -5.53 -8.81
CA PHE A 127 18.39 -5.68 -9.73
C PHE A 127 18.36 -4.69 -10.89
N LEU A 128 17.20 -4.12 -11.22
CA LEU A 128 17.06 -3.07 -12.23
C LEU A 128 17.62 -1.73 -11.73
N TYR A 129 17.62 -1.50 -10.41
CA TYR A 129 18.07 -0.26 -9.76
C TYR A 129 19.46 -0.41 -9.12
N ARG A 130 20.25 -1.39 -9.57
CA ARG A 130 21.55 -1.72 -8.95
C ARG A 130 22.52 -0.53 -8.90
N ASN A 131 22.47 0.36 -9.88
CA ASN A 131 23.42 1.46 -9.98
C ASN A 131 23.05 2.59 -9.02
N GLU A 132 21.75 2.80 -8.86
CA GLU A 132 21.14 3.79 -7.98
C GLU A 132 21.27 3.36 -6.51
N LEU A 133 20.97 2.08 -6.22
CA LEU A 133 21.04 1.53 -4.86
C LEU A 133 22.47 1.19 -4.43
N GLY A 134 23.35 0.77 -5.35
CA GLY A 134 24.73 0.40 -5.04
C GLY A 134 25.66 1.58 -4.75
N ARG A 135 25.19 2.81 -4.91
CA ARG A 135 25.93 4.05 -4.60
C ARG A 135 25.49 4.72 -3.30
N ALA A 136 24.45 4.20 -2.66
CA ALA A 136 23.83 4.78 -1.49
C ALA A 136 24.45 4.27 -0.20
#